data_AF-A0A2M7ZKZ0-F1
#
_entry.id   AF-A0A2M7ZKZ0-F1
#
_cell.length_a   1.000
_cell.length_b   1.000
_cell.length_c   1.000
_cell.angle_alpha   90.00
_cell.angle_beta   90.00
_cell.angle_gamma   90.00
#
_symmetry.space_group_name_H-M   'P 1'
#
loop_
_entity.id
_entity.type
_entity.pdbx_description
1 polymer ?
#
loop_
_entity_poly.entity_id
_entity_poly.type
_entity_poly.pdbx_seq_one_letter_code
_entity_poly.pdbx_strand_id
1 'polypeptide(L)'
;MPKEIEYKFTVASVEWEKDSSVKYYKQGYLSIEKGRTVRIRLEGDKAKLTIKGEKVGPEGAEFEYDIPLEDAQNILEKLCLKPLIEKSRYFVNYAGKLWEVDEFCGENSGLLLAEIELDNQTDIFEKPPWLGKDVTNDPKYKNANLVNYPFNRWSKEEKQNHYLNK
;
A
#
# COMPACT_ATOMS: atom_id res chain seq x y z
N MET A 1 11.05 14.74 -11.28
CA MET A 1 10.56 14.54 -9.89
C MET A 1 11.60 13.69 -9.17
N PRO A 2 11.94 13.98 -7.91
CA PRO A 2 12.87 13.14 -7.16
C PRO A 2 12.32 11.71 -7.08
N LYS A 3 13.23 10.74 -7.11
CA LYS A 3 12.91 9.31 -7.06
C LYS A 3 12.70 8.94 -5.60
N GLU A 4 11.45 8.92 -5.15
CA GLU A 4 11.13 8.29 -3.87
C GLU A 4 11.42 6.78 -4.00
N ILE A 5 12.25 6.27 -3.08
CA ILE A 5 12.57 4.85 -3.00
C ILE A 5 11.75 4.27 -1.86
N GLU A 6 10.82 3.38 -2.22
CA GLU A 6 9.98 2.65 -1.27
C GLU A 6 10.62 1.30 -0.97
N TYR A 7 10.81 1.00 0.32
CA TYR A 7 11.08 -0.36 0.81
C TYR A 7 9.85 -0.92 1.50
N LYS A 8 9.64 -2.23 1.36
CA LYS A 8 8.44 -2.92 1.87
C LYS A 8 8.80 -4.19 2.62
N PHE A 9 8.15 -4.39 3.75
CA PHE A 9 8.43 -5.50 4.65
C PHE A 9 7.12 -6.13 5.14
N THR A 10 7.17 -7.42 5.47
CA THR A 10 6.13 -8.03 6.31
C THR A 10 6.28 -7.52 7.75
N VAL A 11 5.25 -7.69 8.57
CA VAL A 11 5.26 -7.30 9.99
C VAL A 11 5.30 -8.55 10.86
N ALA A 12 6.23 -8.60 11.81
CA ALA A 12 6.46 -9.76 12.68
C ALA A 12 5.72 -9.66 14.04
N SER A 13 5.48 -8.45 14.53
CA SER A 13 4.74 -8.18 15.78
C SER A 13 3.95 -6.87 15.70
N VAL A 14 2.99 -6.66 16.62
CA VAL A 14 2.12 -5.46 16.70
C VAL A 14 2.59 -4.43 17.72
N GLU A 15 3.85 -4.50 18.13
CA GLU A 15 4.41 -3.61 19.17
C GLU A 15 4.40 -2.12 18.76
N TRP A 16 4.32 -1.84 17.46
CA TRP A 16 4.27 -0.50 16.88
C TRP A 16 2.94 0.24 17.06
N GLU A 17 1.84 -0.45 17.40
CA GLU A 17 0.49 0.12 17.36
C GLU A 17 0.30 1.25 18.38
N LYS A 18 0.91 1.13 19.57
CA LYS A 18 0.65 1.99 20.73
C LYS A 18 1.04 3.46 20.56
N ASP A 19 2.04 3.74 19.73
CA ASP A 19 2.62 5.09 19.55
C ASP A 19 2.41 5.63 18.14
N SER A 20 1.33 5.20 17.48
CA SER A 20 1.06 5.51 16.09
C SER A 20 -0.17 6.41 15.91
N SER A 21 -0.15 7.25 14.87
CA SER A 21 -1.36 7.89 14.36
C SER A 21 -1.92 7.07 13.21
N VAL A 22 -3.24 7.07 13.00
CA VAL A 22 -3.89 6.22 12.01
C VAL A 22 -4.71 7.04 11.01
N LYS A 23 -4.71 6.61 9.75
CA LYS A 23 -5.59 7.13 8.72
C LYS A 23 -6.15 5.99 7.87
N TYR A 24 -7.44 6.08 7.56
CA TYR A 24 -8.09 5.11 6.69
C TYR A 24 -7.88 5.44 5.21
N TYR A 25 -7.56 4.41 4.43
CA TYR A 25 -7.43 4.48 2.98
C TYR A 25 -8.36 3.49 2.31
N LYS A 26 -8.97 3.95 1.21
CA LYS A 26 -9.79 3.11 0.34
C LYS A 26 -9.48 3.45 -1.10
N GLN A 27 -9.12 2.47 -1.90
CA GLN A 27 -8.76 2.69 -3.29
C GLN A 27 -9.30 1.58 -4.19
N GLY A 28 -9.42 1.91 -5.46
CA GLY A 28 -9.91 1.03 -6.50
C GLY A 28 -9.31 1.43 -7.84
N TYR A 29 -9.33 0.49 -8.78
CA TYR A 29 -8.79 0.71 -10.11
C TYR A 29 -9.92 0.70 -11.13
N LEU A 30 -9.95 1.71 -12.00
CA LEU A 30 -10.80 1.72 -13.19
C LEU A 30 -10.17 0.89 -14.32
N SER A 31 -8.84 0.80 -14.35
CA SER A 31 -8.09 0.00 -15.31
C SER A 31 -6.76 -0.43 -14.71
N ILE A 32 -6.41 -1.71 -14.89
CA ILE A 32 -5.11 -2.30 -14.55
C ILE A 32 -4.62 -3.05 -15.80
N GLU A 33 -4.12 -2.29 -16.78
CA GLU A 33 -3.64 -2.85 -18.04
C GLU A 33 -2.13 -2.65 -18.16
N LYS A 34 -1.49 -3.47 -19.02
CA LYS A 34 -0.08 -3.28 -19.32
C LYS A 34 0.12 -1.89 -19.93
N GLY A 35 0.93 -1.07 -19.27
CA GLY A 35 1.25 0.29 -19.72
C GLY A 35 0.20 1.35 -19.38
N ARG A 36 -0.91 1.01 -18.73
CA ARG A 36 -1.90 2.00 -18.25
C ARG A 36 -2.58 1.57 -16.97
N THR A 37 -2.56 2.43 -15.96
CA THR A 37 -3.29 2.22 -14.72
C THR A 37 -4.07 3.48 -14.36
N VAL A 38 -5.35 3.32 -14.05
CA VAL A 38 -6.20 4.43 -13.57
C VAL A 38 -6.75 4.04 -12.21
N ARG A 39 -6.44 4.84 -11.20
CA ARG A 39 -6.74 4.56 -9.79
C ARG A 39 -7.50 5.71 -9.15
N ILE A 40 -8.53 5.38 -8.39
CA ILE A 40 -9.17 6.28 -7.43
C ILE A 40 -8.68 5.90 -6.03
N ARG A 41 -8.29 6.89 -5.23
CA ARG A 41 -7.88 6.70 -3.83
C ARG A 41 -8.56 7.73 -2.95
N LEU A 42 -9.15 7.26 -1.86
CA LEU A 42 -9.54 8.03 -0.69
C LEU A 42 -8.44 7.94 0.36
N GLU A 43 -8.16 9.08 0.98
CA GLU A 43 -7.25 9.26 2.08
C GLU A 43 -7.95 10.11 3.14
N GLY A 44 -8.58 9.47 4.13
CA GLY A 44 -9.50 10.16 5.02
C GLY A 44 -10.64 10.85 4.25
N ASP A 45 -10.68 12.17 4.30
CA ASP A 45 -11.67 13.04 3.65
C ASP A 45 -11.22 13.58 2.28
N LYS A 46 -10.02 13.22 1.81
CA LYS A 46 -9.48 13.64 0.51
C LYS A 46 -9.58 12.51 -0.51
N ALA A 47 -9.73 12.89 -1.77
CA ALA A 47 -9.82 11.95 -2.87
C ALA A 47 -8.92 12.36 -4.05
N LYS A 48 -8.28 11.36 -4.66
CA LYS A 48 -7.38 11.55 -5.79
C LYS A 48 -7.68 10.57 -6.93
N LEU A 49 -7.59 11.07 -8.15
CA LEU A 49 -7.50 10.30 -9.39
C LEU A 49 -6.03 10.26 -9.83
N THR A 50 -5.48 9.06 -10.00
CA THR A 50 -4.14 8.85 -10.54
C THR A 50 -4.21 8.14 -11.89
N ILE A 51 -3.51 8.66 -12.89
CA ILE A 51 -3.32 8.02 -14.19
C ILE A 51 -1.82 7.76 -14.36
N LYS A 52 -1.44 6.49 -14.47
CA LYS A 52 -0.05 6.05 -14.70
C LYS A 52 0.08 5.43 -16.08
N GLY A 53 1.11 5.84 -16.81
CA GLY A 53 1.54 5.23 -18.08
C GLY A 53 2.56 4.12 -17.86
N GLU A 54 3.06 3.56 -18.98
CA GLU A 54 4.12 2.56 -18.96
C GLU A 54 5.40 3.13 -18.35
N LYS A 55 6.06 2.33 -17.51
CA LYS A 55 7.40 2.66 -17.04
C LYS A 55 8.41 2.36 -18.14
N VAL A 56 9.11 3.38 -18.62
CA VAL A 56 10.28 3.24 -19.49
C VAL A 56 11.50 3.42 -18.59
N GLY A 57 12.07 2.29 -18.15
CA GLY A 57 13.12 2.30 -17.14
C GLY A 57 12.59 2.76 -15.77
N PRO A 58 13.26 3.69 -15.07
CA PRO A 58 12.78 4.17 -13.77
C PRO A 58 11.62 5.16 -13.85
N GLU A 59 11.35 5.71 -15.03
CA GLU A 59 10.42 6.82 -15.22
C GLU A 59 9.16 6.32 -15.92
N GLY A 60 8.02 6.83 -15.51
CA GLY A 60 6.74 6.61 -16.18
C GLY A 60 5.90 7.86 -16.02
N ALA A 61 5.09 8.17 -17.03
CA ALA A 61 4.16 9.30 -16.93
C ALA A 61 3.18 9.03 -15.78
N GLU A 62 3.10 9.95 -14.82
CA GLU A 62 2.16 9.90 -13.72
C GLU A 62 1.48 11.25 -13.59
N PHE A 63 0.15 11.22 -13.58
CA PHE A 63 -0.69 12.38 -13.38
C PHE A 63 -1.58 12.13 -12.18
N GLU A 64 -1.63 13.09 -11.26
CA GLU A 64 -2.48 13.01 -10.08
C GLU A 64 -3.34 14.27 -9.98
N TYR A 65 -4.63 14.09 -9.73
CA TYR A 65 -5.61 15.15 -9.63
C TYR A 65 -6.44 14.96 -8.37
N ASP A 66 -6.64 16.03 -7.62
CA ASP A 66 -7.68 16.05 -6.59
C ASP A 66 -9.05 16.03 -7.26
N ILE A 67 -9.97 15.22 -6.72
CA ILE A 67 -11.34 15.09 -7.22
C ILE A 67 -12.33 15.21 -6.05
N PRO A 68 -13.60 15.58 -6.30
CA PRO A 68 -14.61 15.64 -5.25
C PRO A 68 -14.77 14.29 -4.53
N LEU A 69 -14.91 14.34 -3.20
CA LEU A 69 -15.04 13.14 -2.36
C LEU A 69 -16.24 12.28 -2.77
N GLU A 70 -17.38 12.91 -3.03
CA GLU A 70 -18.62 12.23 -3.43
C GLU A 70 -18.46 11.52 -4.78
N ASP A 71 -17.80 12.15 -5.75
CA ASP A 71 -17.51 11.53 -7.05
C ASP A 71 -16.61 10.30 -6.88
N ALA A 72 -15.54 10.44 -6.09
CA ALA A 72 -14.61 9.35 -5.82
C ALA A 72 -15.31 8.15 -5.15
N GLN A 73 -16.18 8.39 -4.17
CA GLN A 73 -16.98 7.36 -3.52
C GLN A 73 -17.89 6.63 -4.51
N ASN A 74 -18.62 7.38 -5.35
CA ASN A 74 -19.49 6.80 -6.39
C ASN A 74 -18.69 5.97 -7.40
N ILE A 75 -17.53 6.46 -7.86
CA ILE A 75 -16.67 5.74 -8.80
C ILE A 75 -16.14 4.44 -8.17
N LEU A 76 -15.65 4.49 -6.93
CA LEU A 76 -15.16 3.32 -6.19
C LEU A 76 -16.25 2.25 -6.03
N GLU A 77 -17.46 2.67 -5.70
CA GLU A 77 -18.58 1.75 -5.50
C GLU A 77 -19.02 1.10 -6.81
N LYS A 78 -19.24 1.90 -7.86
CA LYS A 78 -20.00 1.49 -9.05
C LYS A 78 -19.13 1.09 -10.25
N LEU A 79 -17.92 1.66 -10.37
CA LEU A 79 -17.13 1.57 -11.61
C LEU A 79 -15.77 0.88 -11.43
N CYS A 80 -15.18 0.94 -10.24
CA CYS A 80 -13.90 0.28 -10.00
C CYS A 80 -14.01 -1.25 -10.02
N LEU A 81 -12.96 -1.88 -10.53
CA LEU A 81 -12.69 -3.30 -10.41
C LEU A 81 -12.70 -3.72 -8.93
N LYS A 82 -13.14 -4.95 -8.67
CA LYS A 82 -13.28 -5.53 -7.33
C LYS A 82 -12.28 -6.68 -7.12
N PRO A 83 -11.87 -6.94 -5.87
CA PRO A 83 -12.15 -6.16 -4.66
C PRO A 83 -11.48 -4.78 -4.65
N LEU A 84 -12.01 -3.89 -3.82
CA LEU A 84 -11.32 -2.66 -3.47
C LEU A 84 -10.16 -2.97 -2.51
N ILE A 85 -9.14 -2.11 -2.49
CA ILE A 85 -8.08 -2.17 -1.48
C ILE A 85 -8.44 -1.18 -0.37
N GLU A 86 -8.64 -1.72 0.82
CA GLU A 86 -9.04 -1.01 2.03
C GLU A 86 -8.02 -1.30 3.11
N LYS A 87 -7.57 -0.27 3.83
CA LYS A 87 -6.56 -0.42 4.89
C LYS A 87 -6.58 0.74 5.89
N SER A 88 -6.23 0.43 7.13
CA SER A 88 -5.80 1.42 8.11
C SER A 88 -4.29 1.56 8.02
N ARG A 89 -3.80 2.76 7.70
CA ARG A 89 -2.37 3.07 7.67
C ARG A 89 -1.98 3.76 8.95
N TYR A 90 -1.06 3.15 9.68
CA TYR A 90 -0.48 3.64 10.91
C TYR A 90 0.87 4.28 10.63
N PHE A 91 1.08 5.48 11.17
CA PHE A 91 2.31 6.24 11.01
C PHE A 91 3.13 6.09 12.29
N VAL A 92 4.30 5.46 12.18
CA VAL A 92 5.15 5.05 13.30
C VAL A 92 6.51 5.73 13.15
N ASN A 93 6.90 6.52 14.15
CA ASN A 93 8.25 7.10 14.17
C ASN A 93 9.23 6.12 14.82
N TYR A 94 10.30 5.77 14.12
CA TYR A 94 11.36 4.90 14.65
C TYR A 94 12.73 5.37 14.15
N ALA A 95 13.67 5.57 15.06
CA ALA A 95 15.04 6.02 14.76
C ALA A 95 15.09 7.25 13.82
N GLY A 96 14.18 8.21 14.02
CA GLY A 96 14.11 9.44 13.21
C GLY A 96 13.55 9.26 11.79
N LYS A 97 13.00 8.08 11.46
CA LYS A 97 12.32 7.80 10.19
C LYS A 97 10.85 7.52 10.43
N LEU A 98 10.02 7.92 9.46
CA LEU A 98 8.59 7.65 9.46
C LEU A 98 8.33 6.33 8.72
N TRP A 99 7.67 5.41 9.39
CA TRP A 99 7.19 4.16 8.83
C TRP A 99 5.69 4.20 8.65
N GLU A 100 5.22 3.62 7.56
CA GLU A 100 3.81 3.42 7.27
C GLU A 100 3.48 1.94 7.43
N VAL A 101 2.73 1.57 8.45
CA VAL A 101 2.25 0.20 8.66
C VAL A 101 0.80 0.09 8.22
N ASP A 102 0.56 -0.74 7.22
CA ASP A 102 -0.74 -0.97 6.62
C ASP A 102 -1.39 -2.23 7.15
N GLU A 103 -2.51 -2.06 7.84
CA GLU A 103 -3.45 -3.13 8.19
C GLU A 103 -4.56 -3.20 7.14
N PHE A 104 -4.48 -4.22 6.28
CA PHE A 104 -5.45 -4.40 5.22
C PHE A 104 -6.78 -4.96 5.74
N CYS A 105 -7.87 -4.56 5.10
CA CYS A 105 -9.24 -4.94 5.43
C CYS A 105 -9.91 -5.71 4.27
N GLY A 106 -11.17 -6.13 4.48
CA GLY A 106 -11.98 -6.78 3.44
C GLY A 106 -11.38 -8.11 2.98
N GLU A 107 -11.30 -8.33 1.67
CA GLU A 107 -10.71 -9.56 1.10
C GLU A 107 -9.20 -9.67 1.39
N ASN A 108 -8.55 -8.58 1.77
CA ASN A 108 -7.14 -8.55 2.17
C ASN A 108 -6.94 -8.58 3.69
N SER A 109 -8.00 -8.81 4.48
CA SER A 109 -7.95 -8.80 5.93
C SER A 109 -6.91 -9.77 6.51
N GLY A 110 -6.13 -9.28 7.47
CA GLY A 110 -5.07 -10.03 8.15
C GLY A 110 -3.68 -9.91 7.51
N LEU A 111 -3.56 -9.21 6.38
CA LEU A 111 -2.27 -8.82 5.82
C LEU A 111 -1.78 -7.54 6.50
N LEU A 112 -0.54 -7.57 7.00
CA LEU A 112 0.18 -6.41 7.52
C LEU A 112 1.46 -6.17 6.73
N LEU A 113 1.64 -4.95 6.25
CA LEU A 113 2.85 -4.54 5.53
C LEU A 113 3.39 -3.25 6.12
N ALA A 114 4.70 -3.12 6.15
CA ALA A 114 5.37 -1.90 6.56
C ALA A 114 6.16 -1.32 5.38
N GLU A 115 5.98 -0.04 5.15
CA GLU A 115 6.62 0.72 4.09
C GLU A 115 7.44 1.86 4.71
N ILE A 116 8.56 2.18 4.06
CA ILE A 116 9.34 3.39 4.32
C ILE A 116 9.71 4.00 2.98
N GLU A 117 9.44 5.29 2.85
CA GLU A 117 9.86 6.11 1.71
C GLU A 117 11.16 6.84 2.08
N LEU A 118 12.13 6.80 1.17
CA LEU A 118 13.42 7.46 1.33
C LEU A 118 13.66 8.44 0.18
N ASP A 119 14.28 9.57 0.52
CA ASP A 119 14.63 10.61 -0.46
C ASP A 119 15.74 10.18 -1.41
N ASN A 120 16.66 9.30 -0.95
CA ASN A 120 17.83 8.86 -1.71
C ASN A 120 18.18 7.39 -1.47
N GLN A 121 18.87 6.76 -2.45
CA GLN A 121 19.27 5.34 -2.35
C GLN A 121 20.35 5.08 -1.28
N THR A 122 21.06 6.14 -0.88
CA THR A 122 22.11 6.08 0.14
C THR A 122 21.58 6.31 1.55
N ASP A 123 20.29 6.60 1.70
CA ASP A 123 19.70 6.78 3.01
C ASP A 123 19.75 5.46 3.78
N ILE A 124 20.38 5.53 4.96
CA ILE A 124 20.43 4.41 5.90
C ILE A 124 19.25 4.57 6.85
N PHE A 125 18.56 3.47 7.13
CA PHE A 125 17.55 3.39 8.16
C PHE A 125 17.82 2.18 9.05
N GLU A 126 17.53 2.35 10.34
CA GLU A 126 17.54 1.23 11.27
C GLU A 126 16.24 0.43 11.10
N LYS A 127 16.34 -0.90 11.11
CA LYS A 127 15.19 -1.78 11.02
C LYS A 127 14.52 -1.89 12.40
N PRO A 128 13.26 -1.47 12.55
CA PRO A 128 12.52 -1.75 13.77
C PRO A 128 12.46 -3.25 14.09
N PRO A 129 12.42 -3.64 15.38
CA PRO A 129 12.40 -5.05 15.79
C PRO A 129 11.12 -5.79 15.37
N TRP A 130 10.04 -5.05 15.10
CA TRP A 130 8.77 -5.59 14.64
C TRP A 130 8.69 -5.84 13.12
N LEU A 131 9.75 -5.50 12.36
CA LEU A 131 9.81 -5.84 10.94
C LEU A 131 10.07 -7.32 10.70
N GLY A 132 9.45 -7.84 9.65
CA GLY A 132 9.70 -9.16 9.10
C GLY A 132 10.55 -9.13 7.83
N LYS A 133 10.14 -9.93 6.84
CA LYS A 133 10.91 -10.16 5.62
C LYS A 133 10.80 -8.97 4.66
N ASP A 134 11.90 -8.63 4.00
CA ASP A 134 11.90 -7.71 2.86
C ASP A 134 11.14 -8.34 1.68
N VAL A 135 10.10 -7.63 1.24
CA VAL A 135 9.21 -8.02 0.14
C VAL A 135 9.10 -6.93 -0.92
N THR A 136 10.03 -5.96 -0.92
CA THR A 136 10.06 -4.80 -1.83
C THR A 136 9.88 -5.19 -3.29
N ASN A 137 10.55 -6.27 -3.71
CA ASN A 137 10.54 -6.73 -5.10
C ASN A 137 9.53 -7.87 -5.37
N ASP A 138 8.80 -8.34 -4.36
CA ASP A 138 7.86 -9.45 -4.53
C ASP A 138 6.53 -8.91 -5.08
N PRO A 139 6.17 -9.25 -6.33
CA PRO A 139 5.00 -8.68 -6.99
C PRO A 139 3.69 -9.00 -6.25
N LYS A 140 3.60 -10.07 -5.46
CA LYS A 140 2.33 -10.45 -4.81
C LYS A 140 1.83 -9.41 -3.79
N TYR A 141 2.73 -8.61 -3.22
CA TYR A 141 2.40 -7.55 -2.26
C TYR A 141 2.08 -6.21 -2.92
N LYS A 142 2.07 -6.13 -4.25
CA LYS A 142 1.64 -4.91 -4.95
C LYS A 142 0.12 -4.79 -4.88
N ASN A 143 -0.39 -3.59 -4.58
CA ASN A 143 -1.84 -3.33 -4.48
C ASN A 143 -2.62 -3.81 -5.72
N ALA A 144 -2.09 -3.59 -6.93
CA ALA A 144 -2.73 -4.07 -8.16
C ALA A 144 -2.86 -5.61 -8.21
N ASN A 145 -1.89 -6.34 -7.64
CA ASN A 145 -1.93 -7.80 -7.56
C ASN A 145 -2.82 -8.29 -6.42
N LEU A 146 -2.92 -7.55 -5.31
CA LEU A 146 -3.89 -7.81 -4.24
C LEU A 146 -5.35 -7.63 -4.67
N VAL A 147 -5.61 -6.91 -5.77
CA VAL A 147 -6.93 -6.91 -6.42
C VAL A 147 -7.16 -8.22 -7.16
N ASN A 148 -6.20 -8.68 -7.95
CA ASN A 148 -6.38 -9.90 -8.76
C ASN A 148 -6.34 -11.20 -7.92
N TYR A 149 -5.48 -11.23 -6.90
CA TYR A 149 -5.28 -12.38 -6.01
C TYR A 149 -5.21 -11.89 -4.55
N PRO A 150 -6.38 -11.56 -3.96
CA PRO A 150 -6.45 -11.03 -2.60
C PRO A 150 -5.92 -12.03 -1.56
N PHE A 151 -5.49 -11.50 -0.42
CA PHE A 151 -4.85 -12.26 0.65
C PHE A 151 -5.70 -13.44 1.13
N ASN A 152 -7.03 -13.32 1.17
CA ASN A 152 -7.91 -14.43 1.53
C ASN A 152 -7.71 -15.68 0.65
N ARG A 153 -7.30 -15.51 -0.62
CA ARG A 153 -7.05 -16.61 -1.59
C ARG A 153 -5.66 -17.22 -1.51
N TRP A 154 -4.72 -16.60 -0.80
CA TRP A 154 -3.36 -17.11 -0.68
C TRP A 154 -3.34 -18.47 0.03
N SER A 155 -2.42 -19.32 -0.39
CA SER A 155 -2.17 -20.63 0.21
C SER A 155 -1.67 -20.52 1.65
N LYS A 156 -1.74 -21.63 2.39
CA LYS A 156 -1.24 -21.69 3.77
C LYS A 156 0.26 -21.35 3.86
N GLU A 157 1.05 -21.81 2.89
CA GLU A 157 2.48 -21.55 2.81
C GLU A 157 2.76 -20.06 2.58
N GLU A 158 2.01 -19.42 1.67
CA GLU A 158 2.15 -17.98 1.42
C GLU A 158 1.80 -17.12 2.64
N LYS A 159 0.86 -17.58 3.47
CA LYS A 159 0.45 -16.91 4.71
C LYS A 159 1.36 -17.20 5.90
N GLN A 160 2.27 -18.18 5.82
CA GLN A 160 3.05 -18.66 6.98
C GLN A 160 3.86 -17.55 7.66
N ASN A 161 4.30 -16.54 6.92
CA ASN A 161 5.08 -15.40 7.43
C ASN A 161 4.24 -14.19 7.88
N HIS A 162 2.90 -14.34 7.90
CA HIS A 162 1.95 -13.26 8.24
C HIS A 162 1.16 -13.55 9.52
N TYR A 163 1.30 -14.75 10.08
CA TYR A 163 0.79 -15.01 11.41
C TYR A 163 1.72 -14.32 12.40
N LEU A 164 1.29 -13.17 12.90
CA LEU A 164 1.97 -12.47 13.98
C LEU A 164 2.17 -13.44 15.14
N ASN A 165 3.39 -13.48 15.67
CA ASN A 165 3.63 -14.11 16.95
C ASN A 165 2.94 -13.22 18.00
N LYS A 166 1.75 -13.61 18.45
CA LYS A 166 1.07 -12.99 19.60
C LYS A 166 1.65 -13.51 20.91
#